data_AF-A0A2V1B211-F1
#
_entry.id   AF-A0A2V1B211-F1
#
_cell.length_a   1.000
_cell.length_b   1.000
_cell.length_c   1.000
_cell.angle_alpha   90.00
_cell.angle_beta   90.00
_cell.angle_gamma   90.00
#
_symmetry.space_group_name_H-M   'P 1'
#
loop_
_entity.id
_entity.type
_entity.pdbx_description
1 polymer ?
#
loop_
_entity_poly.entity_id
_entity_poly.type
_entity_poly.pdbx_seq_one_letter_code
_entity_poly.pdbx_strand_id
1 'polypeptide(L)'
;MAILVMAATSELDTIHANQINEGLGAFRRLFESTRAELGIGASQDTVQVVLTTVATAVAKNLVLDLILALQNQPIVRTLPSQSGRANLLEDLFTLGSSVYSNDFDIKSAIPLVERVVNNAPGEGICSAVSDLVAHASPKPIPPTALEKAVFDTPLRSSSASQRGIEQTHDEVDQRILEELTGRVYYDVEGFYERYFEEKTWSNKVGDICEKSMAQYADGRWSGWPVPSLEGPFFEWLMKFQDTVLSGLGRRYYTSANKVLRGSEADRKLDIFLTPADAPLPDGEHDWSNVLVIGEHKQNPDEDRSAKTLVQLAGYAREVFGSQPERRFVPGFTICGSMMRLWVFDRSGPYNSEKFDIHKEPERFVKVLTGYAMMSDAELGLNTFIERDGNGKYIVTRDVRISLEDKPIASTKAIVCRGTTCYRGRRSDSTEWEYVVK
;
A
#
# COMPACT_ATOMS: atom_id res chain seq x y z
N MET A 1 -17.94 -28.77 -50.21
CA MET A 1 -17.72 -27.63 -49.30
C MET A 1 -16.73 -27.91 -48.16
N ALA A 2 -16.54 -29.15 -47.69
CA ALA A 2 -15.58 -29.43 -46.61
C ALA A 2 -14.09 -29.44 -47.05
N ILE A 3 -13.80 -29.76 -48.31
CA ILE A 3 -12.41 -29.85 -48.81
C ILE A 3 -11.78 -28.46 -49.06
N LEU A 4 -12.59 -27.43 -49.36
CA LEU A 4 -12.08 -26.06 -49.54
C LEU A 4 -11.73 -25.34 -48.22
N VAL A 5 -12.32 -25.76 -47.08
CA VAL A 5 -12.09 -25.09 -45.78
C VAL A 5 -10.80 -25.60 -45.12
N MET A 6 -10.46 -26.89 -45.27
CA MET A 6 -9.19 -27.42 -44.74
C MET A 6 -7.94 -26.94 -45.50
N ALA A 7 -8.08 -26.62 -46.80
CA ALA A 7 -6.99 -26.05 -47.58
C ALA A 7 -6.67 -24.61 -47.16
N ALA A 8 -7.69 -23.82 -46.82
CA ALA A 8 -7.54 -22.42 -46.43
C ALA A 8 -6.91 -22.23 -45.03
N THR A 9 -7.16 -23.14 -44.08
CA THR A 9 -6.50 -23.13 -42.77
C THR A 9 -5.02 -23.52 -42.87
N SER A 10 -4.68 -24.44 -43.77
CA SER A 10 -3.29 -24.83 -44.04
C SER A 10 -2.47 -23.70 -44.68
N GLU A 11 -3.05 -22.90 -45.57
CA GLU A 11 -2.34 -21.75 -46.18
C GLU A 11 -2.13 -20.61 -45.18
N LEU A 12 -3.12 -20.32 -44.32
CA LEU A 12 -3.00 -19.27 -43.30
C LEU A 12 -1.92 -19.59 -42.26
N ASP A 13 -1.85 -20.82 -41.77
CA ASP A 13 -0.82 -21.27 -40.82
C ASP A 13 0.58 -21.22 -41.44
N THR A 14 0.70 -21.49 -42.75
CA THR A 14 1.97 -21.40 -43.50
C THR A 14 2.39 -19.95 -43.76
N ILE A 15 1.44 -19.05 -44.01
CA ILE A 15 1.68 -17.60 -44.17
C ILE A 15 2.10 -16.96 -42.84
N HIS A 16 1.45 -17.34 -41.73
CA HIS A 16 1.81 -16.87 -40.39
C HIS A 16 3.19 -17.37 -39.92
N ALA A 17 3.56 -18.62 -40.23
CA ALA A 17 4.90 -19.15 -39.96
C ALA A 17 5.99 -18.46 -40.79
N ASN A 18 5.69 -18.07 -42.05
CA ASN A 18 6.63 -17.37 -42.92
C ASN A 18 6.86 -15.90 -42.50
N GLN A 19 5.88 -15.20 -41.92
CA GLN A 19 6.04 -13.82 -41.44
C GLN A 19 6.94 -13.70 -40.20
N ILE A 20 6.95 -14.70 -39.30
CA ILE A 20 7.87 -14.75 -38.14
C ILE A 20 9.33 -14.83 -38.62
N ASN A 21 9.58 -15.51 -39.73
CA ASN A 21 10.92 -15.76 -40.24
C ASN A 21 11.58 -14.54 -40.91
N GLU A 22 10.81 -13.64 -41.54
CA GLU A 22 11.37 -12.41 -42.11
C GLU A 22 11.83 -11.42 -41.01
N GLY A 23 11.06 -11.27 -39.94
CA GLY A 23 11.40 -10.37 -38.83
C GLY A 23 12.58 -10.86 -37.98
N LEU A 24 12.75 -12.17 -37.84
CA LEU A 24 13.90 -12.78 -37.15
C LEU A 24 15.17 -12.86 -38.03
N GLY A 25 15.07 -12.55 -39.33
CA GLY A 25 16.21 -12.56 -40.25
C GLY A 25 17.29 -11.53 -39.91
N ALA A 26 16.92 -10.39 -39.33
CA ALA A 26 17.88 -9.39 -38.84
C ALA A 26 18.71 -9.93 -37.68
N PHE A 27 18.07 -10.58 -36.71
CA PHE A 27 18.75 -11.21 -35.58
C PHE A 27 19.67 -12.35 -36.04
N ARG A 28 19.24 -13.19 -36.98
CA ARG A 28 20.10 -14.28 -37.51
C ARG A 28 21.38 -13.77 -38.16
N ARG A 29 21.29 -12.67 -38.93
CA ARG A 29 22.47 -12.03 -39.52
C ARG A 29 23.41 -11.46 -38.46
N LEU A 30 22.85 -10.84 -37.42
CA LEU A 30 23.63 -10.35 -36.29
C LEU A 30 24.37 -11.51 -35.59
N PHE A 31 23.66 -12.59 -35.28
CA PHE A 31 24.24 -13.77 -34.65
C PHE A 31 25.34 -14.41 -35.52
N GLU A 32 25.11 -14.53 -36.83
CA GLU A 32 26.09 -15.07 -37.77
C GLU A 32 27.34 -14.19 -37.89
N SER A 33 27.18 -12.85 -37.89
CA SER A 33 28.30 -11.90 -37.84
C SER A 33 29.13 -12.10 -36.58
N THR A 34 28.49 -12.19 -35.41
CA THR A 34 29.17 -12.42 -34.14
C THR A 34 29.89 -13.78 -34.11
N ARG A 35 29.28 -14.84 -34.66
CA ARG A 35 29.93 -16.14 -34.80
C ARG A 35 31.19 -16.06 -35.67
N ALA A 36 31.10 -15.41 -36.82
CA ALA A 36 32.19 -15.28 -37.78
C ALA A 36 33.38 -14.47 -37.21
N GLU A 37 33.10 -13.39 -36.47
CA GLU A 37 34.11 -12.59 -35.77
C GLU A 37 34.89 -13.40 -34.73
N LEU A 38 34.25 -14.39 -34.10
CA LEU A 38 34.86 -15.27 -33.11
C LEU A 38 35.59 -16.48 -33.74
N GLY A 39 35.51 -16.67 -35.06
CA GLY A 39 36.10 -17.81 -35.75
C GLY A 39 35.48 -19.17 -35.38
N ILE A 40 34.23 -19.19 -34.88
CA ILE A 40 33.56 -20.41 -34.43
C ILE A 40 32.90 -21.11 -35.63
N GLY A 41 33.26 -22.38 -35.87
CA GLY A 41 32.67 -23.20 -36.92
C GLY A 41 31.21 -23.59 -36.64
N ALA A 42 30.46 -23.88 -37.71
CA ALA A 42 29.10 -24.42 -37.60
C ALA A 42 29.11 -25.84 -37.03
N SER A 43 28.51 -26.05 -35.86
CA SER A 43 28.34 -27.33 -35.18
C SER A 43 27.05 -27.31 -34.35
N GLN A 44 26.69 -28.46 -33.77
CA GLN A 44 25.50 -28.58 -32.93
C GLN A 44 25.56 -27.69 -31.67
N ASP A 45 26.78 -27.38 -31.19
CA ASP A 45 27.00 -26.58 -29.97
C ASP A 45 27.32 -25.10 -30.27
N THR A 46 27.18 -24.65 -31.52
CA THR A 46 27.59 -23.29 -31.94
C THR A 46 26.97 -22.19 -31.06
N VAL A 47 25.69 -22.30 -30.71
CA VAL A 47 25.00 -21.27 -29.91
C VAL A 47 25.53 -21.23 -28.48
N GLN A 48 25.70 -22.40 -27.86
CA GLN A 48 26.31 -22.54 -26.54
C GLN A 48 27.72 -21.94 -26.52
N VAL A 49 28.56 -22.27 -27.51
CA VAL A 49 29.94 -21.79 -27.60
C VAL A 49 29.98 -20.28 -27.81
N VAL A 50 29.16 -19.72 -28.70
CA VAL A 50 29.10 -18.26 -28.93
C VAL A 50 28.69 -17.53 -27.66
N LEU A 51 27.61 -17.94 -26.99
CA LEU A 51 27.09 -17.27 -25.80
C LEU A 51 28.01 -17.38 -24.57
N THR A 52 28.88 -18.40 -24.49
CA THR A 52 29.86 -18.52 -23.40
C THR A 52 31.23 -17.93 -23.72
N THR A 53 31.56 -17.72 -25.01
CA THR A 53 32.87 -17.20 -25.43
C THR A 53 32.91 -15.67 -25.45
N VAL A 54 31.78 -15.01 -25.77
CA VAL A 54 31.70 -13.55 -25.73
C VAL A 54 31.68 -13.01 -24.30
N ALA A 55 32.05 -11.73 -24.14
CA ALA A 55 31.87 -11.03 -22.88
C ALA A 55 30.39 -11.08 -22.43
N THR A 56 30.14 -11.24 -21.14
CA THR A 56 28.79 -11.35 -20.57
C THR A 56 27.84 -10.25 -21.02
N ALA A 57 28.32 -9.01 -21.15
CA ALA A 57 27.53 -7.88 -21.64
C ALA A 57 27.08 -8.08 -23.11
N VAL A 58 27.95 -8.64 -23.95
CA VAL A 58 27.65 -8.92 -25.37
C VAL A 58 26.64 -10.07 -25.48
N ALA A 59 26.79 -11.13 -24.68
CA ALA A 59 25.82 -12.21 -24.64
C ALA A 59 24.42 -11.74 -24.17
N LYS A 60 24.36 -10.88 -23.16
CA LYS A 60 23.10 -10.27 -22.70
C LYS A 60 22.46 -9.37 -23.77
N ASN A 61 23.27 -8.58 -24.49
CA ASN A 61 22.77 -7.76 -25.59
C ASN A 61 22.19 -8.62 -26.73
N LEU A 62 22.84 -9.73 -27.10
CA LEU A 62 22.29 -10.66 -28.10
C LEU A 62 20.93 -11.24 -27.67
N VAL A 63 20.78 -11.62 -26.40
CA VAL A 63 19.50 -12.12 -25.87
C VAL A 63 18.43 -11.02 -25.88
N LEU A 64 18.79 -9.78 -25.53
CA LEU A 64 17.87 -8.65 -25.60
C LEU A 64 17.44 -8.34 -27.04
N ASP A 65 18.39 -8.31 -27.98
CA ASP A 65 18.13 -8.06 -29.40
C ASP A 65 17.18 -9.10 -29.98
N LEU A 66 17.31 -10.36 -29.54
CA LEU A 66 16.36 -11.42 -29.88
C LEU A 66 14.96 -11.16 -29.33
N ILE A 67 14.85 -10.78 -28.05
CA ILE A 67 13.57 -10.48 -27.40
C ILE A 67 12.88 -9.30 -28.09
N LEU A 68 13.62 -8.24 -28.42
CA LEU A 68 13.11 -7.08 -29.16
C LEU A 68 12.65 -7.47 -30.57
N ALA A 69 13.39 -8.35 -31.26
CA ALA A 69 12.98 -8.87 -32.56
C ALA A 69 11.68 -9.69 -32.48
N LEU A 70 11.49 -10.47 -31.40
CA LEU A 70 10.27 -11.24 -31.13
C LEU A 70 9.08 -10.35 -30.77
N GLN A 71 9.28 -9.29 -29.96
CA GLN A 71 8.23 -8.32 -29.61
C GLN A 71 7.67 -7.56 -30.82
N ASN A 72 8.49 -7.36 -31.85
CA ASN A 72 8.10 -6.71 -33.08
C ASN A 72 7.29 -7.62 -34.02
N GLN A 73 7.07 -8.90 -33.68
CA GLN A 73 6.23 -9.80 -34.48
C GLN A 73 4.74 -9.57 -34.18
N PRO A 74 3.89 -9.33 -35.20
CA PRO A 74 2.45 -9.11 -34.98
C PRO A 74 1.76 -10.27 -34.24
N ILE A 75 2.23 -11.51 -34.44
CA ILE A 75 1.62 -12.73 -33.91
C ILE A 75 1.74 -12.87 -32.39
N VAL A 76 2.76 -12.28 -31.74
CA VAL A 76 2.94 -12.41 -30.29
C VAL A 76 1.89 -11.62 -29.49
N ARG A 77 1.15 -10.73 -30.16
CA ARG A 77 0.04 -9.95 -29.57
C ARG A 77 -1.24 -10.76 -29.41
N THR A 78 -1.38 -11.83 -30.18
CA THR A 78 -2.60 -12.63 -30.26
C THR A 78 -2.45 -14.03 -29.67
N LEU A 79 -1.22 -14.49 -29.44
CA LEU A 79 -0.95 -15.80 -28.89
C LEU A 79 -1.09 -15.81 -27.35
N PRO A 80 -1.87 -16.74 -26.79
CA PRO A 80 -2.01 -16.87 -25.34
C PRO A 80 -0.72 -17.38 -24.70
N SER A 81 -0.38 -16.85 -23.53
CA SER A 81 0.69 -17.43 -22.70
C SER A 81 0.27 -18.80 -22.18
N GLN A 82 1.20 -19.77 -22.17
CA GLN A 82 0.96 -21.08 -21.54
C GLN A 82 0.74 -20.97 -20.01
N SER A 83 1.07 -19.83 -19.39
CA SER A 83 0.82 -19.55 -17.97
C SER A 83 -0.65 -19.21 -17.65
N GLY A 84 -1.49 -19.02 -18.67
CA GLY A 84 -2.94 -18.79 -18.53
C GLY A 84 -3.35 -17.42 -17.97
N ARG A 85 -2.39 -16.50 -17.72
CA ARG A 85 -2.64 -15.19 -17.11
C ARG A 85 -2.42 -13.98 -18.04
N ALA A 86 -1.76 -14.16 -19.18
CA ALA A 86 -1.29 -13.08 -20.06
C ALA A 86 -1.18 -13.51 -21.54
N ASN A 87 -0.83 -12.58 -22.45
CA ASN A 87 -0.43 -12.89 -23.83
C ASN A 87 1.11 -12.95 -23.96
N LEU A 88 1.61 -13.58 -25.02
CA LEU A 88 3.05 -13.82 -25.22
C LEU A 88 3.89 -12.53 -25.30
N LEU A 89 3.29 -11.39 -25.65
CA LEU A 89 3.94 -10.08 -25.63
C LEU A 89 4.30 -9.63 -24.20
N GLU A 90 3.42 -9.87 -23.22
CA GLU A 90 3.67 -9.53 -21.81
C GLU A 90 4.79 -10.38 -21.19
N ASP A 91 4.85 -11.66 -21.57
CA ASP A 91 5.93 -12.58 -21.21
C ASP A 91 7.28 -12.07 -21.75
N LEU A 92 7.31 -11.60 -23.00
CA LEU A 92 8.50 -11.02 -23.63
C LEU A 92 8.92 -9.68 -22.99
N PHE A 93 7.98 -8.86 -22.52
CA PHE A 93 8.30 -7.64 -21.77
C PHE A 93 8.96 -7.97 -20.43
N THR A 94 8.38 -8.93 -19.71
CA THR A 94 8.91 -9.43 -18.43
C THR A 94 10.32 -9.97 -18.62
N LEU A 95 10.51 -10.83 -19.63
CA LEU A 95 11.80 -11.41 -19.96
C LEU A 95 12.82 -10.32 -20.33
N GLY A 96 12.45 -9.35 -21.18
CA GLY A 96 13.33 -8.24 -21.59
C GLY A 96 13.83 -7.40 -20.41
N SER A 97 12.98 -7.16 -19.42
CA SER A 97 13.38 -6.46 -18.18
C SER A 97 14.35 -7.26 -17.30
N SER A 98 14.33 -8.60 -17.42
CA SER A 98 15.13 -9.51 -16.59
C SER A 98 16.55 -9.77 -17.12
N VAL A 99 16.82 -9.59 -18.42
CA VAL A 99 18.10 -9.97 -19.06
C VAL A 99 19.33 -9.36 -18.36
N TYR A 100 19.24 -8.11 -17.92
CA TYR A 100 20.33 -7.43 -17.23
C TYR A 100 20.38 -7.69 -15.72
N SER A 101 19.42 -8.42 -15.15
CA SER A 101 19.45 -8.84 -13.76
C SER A 101 20.69 -9.69 -13.47
N ASN A 102 21.22 -9.58 -12.25
CA ASN A 102 22.29 -10.47 -11.76
C ASN A 102 21.82 -11.93 -11.67
N ASP A 103 20.51 -12.13 -11.53
CA ASP A 103 19.88 -13.44 -11.34
C ASP A 103 19.54 -14.15 -12.68
N PHE A 104 19.78 -13.50 -13.83
CA PHE A 104 19.48 -14.07 -15.15
C PHE A 104 20.61 -14.97 -15.64
N ASP A 105 20.36 -16.28 -15.70
CA ASP A 105 21.29 -17.24 -16.29
C ASP A 105 21.19 -17.21 -17.82
N ILE A 106 22.23 -16.69 -18.49
CA ILE A 106 22.32 -16.64 -19.96
C ILE A 106 22.16 -18.03 -20.59
N LYS A 107 22.58 -19.10 -19.90
CA LYS A 107 22.44 -20.46 -20.42
C LYS A 107 20.98 -20.87 -20.61
N SER A 108 20.06 -20.30 -19.83
CA SER A 108 18.62 -20.54 -19.99
C SER A 108 18.09 -20.05 -21.34
N ALA A 109 18.74 -19.06 -21.98
CA ALA A 109 18.32 -18.51 -23.26
C ALA A 109 18.78 -19.33 -24.48
N ILE A 110 19.69 -20.29 -24.28
CA ILE A 110 20.29 -21.09 -25.36
C ILE A 110 19.24 -21.84 -26.21
N PRO A 111 18.26 -22.54 -25.62
CA PRO A 111 17.25 -23.26 -26.40
C PRO A 111 16.42 -22.33 -27.30
N LEU A 112 16.14 -21.10 -26.85
CA LEU A 112 15.41 -20.11 -27.63
C LEU A 112 16.28 -19.59 -28.80
N VAL A 113 17.54 -19.26 -28.54
CA VAL A 113 18.47 -18.79 -29.57
C VAL A 113 18.71 -19.88 -30.63
N GLU A 114 18.86 -21.15 -30.22
CA GLU A 114 18.99 -22.29 -31.13
C GLU A 114 17.77 -22.46 -32.03
N ARG A 115 16.55 -22.41 -31.47
CA ARG A 115 15.30 -22.51 -32.24
C ARG A 115 15.22 -21.40 -33.29
N VAL A 116 15.63 -20.19 -32.93
CA VAL A 116 15.57 -19.04 -33.83
C VAL A 116 16.65 -19.10 -34.90
N VAL A 117 17.90 -19.45 -34.55
CA VAL A 117 19.00 -19.57 -35.52
C VAL A 117 18.75 -20.71 -36.52
N ASN A 118 18.20 -21.83 -36.05
CA ASN A 118 17.93 -23.03 -36.87
C ASN A 118 16.62 -22.96 -37.66
N ASN A 119 15.94 -21.82 -37.70
CA ASN A 119 14.70 -21.65 -38.46
C ASN A 119 13.56 -22.59 -38.02
N ALA A 120 13.42 -22.82 -36.71
CA ALA A 120 12.35 -23.65 -36.17
C ALA A 120 10.95 -23.06 -36.47
N PRO A 121 9.90 -23.91 -36.56
CA PRO A 121 8.52 -23.44 -36.69
C PRO A 121 8.11 -22.52 -35.54
N GLY A 122 7.18 -21.59 -35.80
CA GLY A 122 6.71 -20.59 -34.84
C GLY A 122 6.22 -21.18 -33.52
N GLU A 123 5.53 -22.32 -33.55
CA GLU A 123 5.10 -23.06 -32.35
C GLU A 123 6.29 -23.46 -31.46
N GLY A 124 7.37 -23.94 -32.09
CA GLY A 124 8.61 -24.32 -31.40
C GLY A 124 9.35 -23.13 -30.80
N ILE A 125 9.20 -21.93 -31.37
CA ILE A 125 9.74 -20.69 -30.81
C ILE A 125 8.88 -20.24 -29.62
N CYS A 126 7.56 -20.30 -29.73
CA CYS A 126 6.64 -19.90 -28.65
C CYS A 126 6.82 -20.75 -27.39
N SER A 127 6.95 -22.07 -27.53
CA SER A 127 7.25 -22.96 -26.39
C SER A 127 8.56 -22.57 -25.70
N ALA A 128 9.62 -22.30 -26.48
CA ALA A 128 10.91 -21.93 -25.91
C ALA A 128 10.89 -20.58 -25.17
N VAL A 129 10.05 -19.64 -25.61
CA VAL A 129 9.81 -18.38 -24.88
C VAL A 129 9.11 -18.67 -23.54
N SER A 130 8.06 -19.50 -23.52
CA SER A 130 7.36 -19.86 -22.28
C SER A 130 8.27 -20.59 -21.29
N ASP A 131 9.11 -21.52 -21.76
CA ASP A 131 10.08 -22.24 -20.93
C ASP A 131 11.11 -21.28 -20.32
N LEU A 132 11.61 -20.34 -21.13
CA LEU A 132 12.56 -19.32 -20.67
C LEU A 132 11.94 -18.38 -19.64
N VAL A 133 10.67 -17.99 -19.81
CA VAL A 133 9.93 -17.17 -18.85
C VAL A 133 9.72 -17.92 -17.53
N ALA A 134 9.39 -19.21 -17.59
CA ALA A 134 9.25 -20.06 -16.41
C ALA A 134 10.59 -20.23 -15.66
N HIS A 135 11.71 -20.25 -16.38
CA HIS A 135 13.05 -20.30 -15.79
C HIS A 135 13.56 -18.96 -15.24
N ALA A 136 13.24 -17.85 -15.92
CA ALA A 136 13.64 -16.50 -15.52
C ALA A 136 12.75 -15.90 -14.41
N SER A 137 11.54 -16.45 -14.23
CA SER A 137 10.65 -16.07 -13.13
C SER A 137 11.11 -16.71 -11.82
N PRO A 138 11.28 -15.94 -10.73
CA PRO A 138 11.61 -16.54 -9.44
C PRO A 138 10.49 -17.46 -8.97
N LYS A 139 10.83 -18.72 -8.64
CA LYS A 139 9.91 -19.64 -7.94
C LYS A 139 9.37 -18.94 -6.69
N PRO A 140 8.08 -19.12 -6.34
CA PRO A 140 7.54 -18.55 -5.11
C PRO A 140 8.23 -19.23 -3.92
N ILE A 141 9.21 -18.55 -3.33
CA ILE A 141 9.82 -18.94 -2.07
C ILE A 141 8.92 -18.36 -0.96
N PRO A 142 8.56 -19.16 0.07
CA PRO A 142 7.80 -18.66 1.22
C PRO A 142 8.55 -17.50 1.88
N PRO A 143 7.85 -16.49 2.42
CA PRO A 143 8.49 -15.29 2.93
C PRO A 143 9.28 -15.64 4.20
N THR A 144 10.59 -15.79 4.06
CA THR A 144 11.50 -15.70 5.20
C THR A 144 12.36 -14.46 5.01
N ALA A 145 12.31 -13.64 6.05
CA ALA A 145 12.84 -12.30 6.12
C ALA A 145 14.32 -12.20 5.74
N LEU A 146 14.66 -10.98 5.30
CA LEU A 146 15.97 -10.35 5.48
C LEU A 146 17.00 -10.60 4.38
N GLU A 147 16.66 -10.35 3.11
CA GLU A 147 17.67 -9.97 2.11
C GLU A 147 17.02 -9.37 0.85
N LYS A 148 16.77 -8.06 0.89
CA LYS A 148 16.85 -7.12 -0.25
C LYS A 148 16.47 -5.74 0.29
N ALA A 149 17.47 -5.03 0.80
CA ALA A 149 17.40 -3.59 0.92
C ALA A 149 17.37 -3.00 -0.50
N VAL A 150 16.19 -3.01 -1.14
CA VAL A 150 15.95 -2.16 -2.29
C VAL A 150 15.93 -0.74 -1.73
N PHE A 151 16.91 0.07 -2.09
CA PHE A 151 16.78 1.52 -1.95
C PHE A 151 15.74 1.99 -2.97
N ASP A 152 14.45 1.82 -2.66
CA ASP A 152 13.41 2.53 -3.40
C ASP A 152 13.47 3.99 -2.95
N THR A 153 14.09 4.82 -3.77
CA THR A 153 13.57 6.17 -3.93
C THR A 153 12.16 5.99 -4.50
N PRO A 154 11.09 6.41 -3.81
CA PRO A 154 9.74 6.22 -4.32
C PRO A 154 9.61 6.92 -5.69
N LEU A 155 9.27 6.16 -6.73
CA LEU A 155 9.12 6.64 -8.11
C LEU A 155 7.86 7.52 -8.33
N ARG A 156 7.18 7.94 -7.26
CA ARG A 156 5.98 8.80 -7.30
C ARG A 156 6.06 9.86 -6.22
N SER A 157 5.53 11.06 -6.52
CA SER A 157 5.32 12.14 -5.57
C SER A 157 4.56 11.61 -4.35
N SER A 158 5.09 11.87 -3.17
CA SER A 158 4.46 11.55 -1.89
C SER A 158 4.20 12.84 -1.14
N SER A 159 3.16 12.87 -0.31
CA SER A 159 2.91 13.99 0.61
C SER A 159 4.07 14.22 1.60
N ALA A 160 5.03 13.31 1.71
CA ALA A 160 6.26 13.46 2.50
C ALA A 160 7.20 14.58 2.02
N SER A 161 7.14 14.97 0.73
CA SER A 161 7.98 16.04 0.18
C SER A 161 7.52 17.43 0.63
N GLN A 162 6.27 17.56 1.09
CA GLN A 162 5.72 18.82 1.58
C GLN A 162 6.16 19.05 3.03
N ARG A 163 6.95 20.09 3.29
CA ARG A 163 7.48 20.46 4.62
C ARG A 163 7.35 21.96 4.85
N GLY A 164 7.18 22.36 6.12
CA GLY A 164 7.15 23.77 6.53
C GLY A 164 5.77 24.43 6.48
N ILE A 165 5.67 25.61 7.10
CA ILE A 165 4.43 26.36 7.38
C ILE A 165 3.81 27.05 6.16
N GLU A 166 4.51 27.10 5.02
CA GLU A 166 4.04 27.72 3.77
C GLU A 166 3.10 26.81 2.97
N GLN A 167 2.83 25.59 3.46
CA GLN A 167 1.97 24.61 2.80
C GLN A 167 0.53 25.11 2.68
N THR A 168 0.01 25.18 1.46
CA THR A 168 -1.42 25.36 1.22
C THR A 168 -2.15 24.02 1.33
N HIS A 169 -3.39 24.03 1.81
CA HIS A 169 -4.23 22.82 1.89
C HIS A 169 -4.33 22.11 0.54
N ASP A 170 -4.55 22.88 -0.53
CA ASP A 170 -4.77 22.36 -1.89
C ASP A 170 -3.56 21.58 -2.42
N GLU A 171 -2.33 22.05 -2.17
CA GLU A 171 -1.12 21.36 -2.61
C GLU A 171 -0.88 20.05 -1.86
N VAL A 172 -1.15 20.03 -0.55
CA VAL A 172 -1.01 18.82 0.26
C VAL A 172 -2.10 17.82 -0.11
N ASP A 173 -3.33 18.29 -0.31
CA ASP A 173 -4.50 17.47 -0.69
C ASP A 173 -4.29 16.79 -2.04
N GLN A 174 -3.77 17.53 -3.03
CA GLN A 174 -3.44 16.96 -4.34
C GLN A 174 -2.39 15.85 -4.24
N ARG A 175 -1.36 16.03 -3.41
CA ARG A 175 -0.34 15.00 -3.17
C ARG A 175 -0.88 13.78 -2.43
N ILE A 176 -1.76 13.98 -1.46
CA ILE A 176 -2.46 12.89 -0.78
C ILE A 176 -3.30 12.10 -1.79
N LEU A 177 -4.04 12.78 -2.66
CA LEU A 177 -4.84 12.12 -3.69
C LEU A 177 -3.99 11.25 -4.63
N GLU A 178 -2.87 11.78 -5.12
CA GLU A 178 -1.89 11.04 -5.94
C GLU A 178 -1.33 9.81 -5.20
N GLU A 179 -1.00 9.98 -3.92
CA GLU A 179 -0.46 8.95 -3.04
C GLU A 179 -1.45 7.80 -2.83
N LEU A 180 -2.71 8.12 -2.59
CA LEU A 180 -3.80 7.16 -2.35
C LEU A 180 -4.31 6.48 -3.63
N THR A 181 -4.05 7.05 -4.81
CA THR A 181 -4.58 6.52 -6.08
C THR A 181 -4.18 5.06 -6.29
N GLY A 182 -5.20 4.19 -6.39
CA GLY A 182 -5.05 2.74 -6.55
C GLY A 182 -4.69 1.97 -5.28
N ARG A 183 -4.79 2.59 -4.10
CA ARG A 183 -4.40 2.01 -2.79
C ARG A 183 -5.46 2.17 -1.70
N VAL A 184 -6.71 2.41 -2.12
CA VAL A 184 -7.86 2.50 -1.22
C VAL A 184 -8.69 1.24 -1.38
N TYR A 185 -8.94 0.53 -0.27
CA TYR A 185 -9.76 -0.68 -0.28
C TYR A 185 -11.10 -0.40 0.39
N TYR A 186 -12.19 -0.72 -0.31
CA TYR A 186 -13.55 -0.39 0.10
C TYR A 186 -14.31 -1.64 0.52
N ASP A 187 -15.22 -1.48 1.49
CA ASP A 187 -16.11 -2.55 1.97
C ASP A 187 -15.35 -3.85 2.28
N VAL A 188 -14.27 -3.73 3.07
CA VAL A 188 -13.46 -4.90 3.44
C VAL A 188 -14.29 -5.83 4.33
N GLU A 189 -14.56 -7.02 3.81
CA GLU A 189 -15.26 -8.08 4.55
C GLU A 189 -14.50 -8.44 5.83
N GLY A 190 -15.23 -8.68 6.92
CA GLY A 190 -14.63 -9.01 8.22
C GLY A 190 -14.06 -7.81 8.98
N PHE A 191 -14.18 -6.57 8.46
CA PHE A 191 -13.64 -5.39 9.15
C PHE A 191 -14.23 -5.23 10.54
N TYR A 192 -15.56 -5.27 10.65
CA TYR A 192 -16.23 -4.97 11.92
C TYR A 192 -15.87 -6.02 12.98
N GLU A 193 -15.88 -7.28 12.58
CA GLU A 193 -15.50 -8.45 13.37
C GLU A 193 -14.06 -8.31 13.86
N ARG A 194 -13.14 -7.94 12.96
CA ARG A 194 -11.72 -7.79 13.28
C ARG A 194 -11.45 -6.75 14.35
N TYR A 195 -12.16 -5.62 14.34
CA TYR A 195 -11.88 -4.48 15.23
C TYR A 195 -12.82 -4.35 16.43
N PHE A 196 -14.05 -4.87 16.37
CA PHE A 196 -15.07 -4.62 17.39
C PHE A 196 -15.69 -5.87 18.01
N GLU A 197 -15.50 -7.06 17.42
CA GLU A 197 -15.99 -8.32 17.99
C GLU A 197 -14.92 -9.04 18.82
N GLU A 198 -15.38 -9.85 19.77
CA GLU A 198 -14.56 -10.71 20.64
C GLU A 198 -13.45 -9.94 21.38
N LYS A 199 -13.77 -8.76 21.92
CA LYS A 199 -12.83 -7.91 22.64
C LYS A 199 -12.96 -8.07 24.14
N THR A 200 -11.85 -7.87 24.85
CA THR A 200 -11.83 -7.92 26.32
C THR A 200 -12.77 -6.89 26.96
N TRP A 201 -13.06 -5.80 26.23
CA TRP A 201 -13.98 -4.74 26.64
C TRP A 201 -15.43 -4.93 26.18
N SER A 202 -15.75 -5.97 25.39
CA SER A 202 -17.09 -6.14 24.79
C SER A 202 -18.22 -6.22 25.82
N ASN A 203 -18.03 -6.90 26.95
CA ASN A 203 -19.06 -7.02 27.99
C ASN A 203 -19.43 -5.66 28.59
N LYS A 204 -18.43 -4.84 28.92
CA LYS A 204 -18.64 -3.50 29.49
C LYS A 204 -19.29 -2.55 28.47
N VAL A 205 -19.02 -2.74 27.18
CA VAL A 205 -19.72 -2.02 26.12
C VAL A 205 -21.20 -2.42 26.05
N GLY A 206 -21.54 -3.69 26.26
CA GLY A 206 -22.93 -4.14 26.37
C GLY A 206 -23.73 -3.35 27.42
N ASP A 207 -23.19 -3.24 28.64
CA ASP A 207 -23.82 -2.47 29.72
C ASP A 207 -24.01 -0.99 29.37
N ILE A 208 -23.06 -0.41 28.63
CA ILE A 208 -23.14 0.99 28.17
C ILE A 208 -24.19 1.12 27.06
N CYS A 209 -24.24 0.19 26.11
CA CYS A 209 -25.25 0.16 25.06
C CYS A 209 -26.66 0.17 25.66
N GLU A 210 -26.95 -0.73 26.60
CA GLU A 210 -28.25 -0.81 27.28
C GLU A 210 -28.65 0.52 27.93
N LYS A 211 -27.74 1.16 28.66
CA LYS A 211 -27.98 2.48 29.28
C LYS A 211 -28.19 3.57 28.24
N SER A 212 -27.45 3.52 27.14
CA SER A 212 -27.49 4.52 26.08
C SER A 212 -28.81 4.49 25.31
N MET A 213 -29.48 3.33 25.26
CA MET A 213 -30.79 3.19 24.62
C MET A 213 -31.89 4.05 25.25
N ALA A 214 -31.71 4.56 26.47
CA ALA A 214 -32.61 5.55 27.05
C ALA A 214 -32.67 6.88 26.26
N GLN A 215 -31.62 7.17 25.47
CA GLN A 215 -31.57 8.33 24.58
C GLN A 215 -32.09 8.01 23.16
N TYR A 216 -32.57 6.79 22.91
CA TYR A 216 -33.04 6.37 21.60
C TYR A 216 -34.55 6.12 21.63
N ALA A 217 -35.30 6.80 20.77
CA ALA A 217 -36.76 6.70 20.70
C ALA A 217 -37.24 6.85 19.25
N ASP A 218 -38.33 6.18 18.90
CA ASP A 218 -38.99 6.28 17.58
C ASP A 218 -38.05 6.07 16.39
N GLY A 219 -37.09 5.14 16.54
CA GLY A 219 -36.14 4.82 15.49
C GLY A 219 -35.01 5.85 15.34
N ARG A 220 -34.79 6.75 16.32
CA ARG A 220 -33.82 7.85 16.23
C ARG A 220 -33.15 8.19 17.56
N TRP A 221 -31.95 8.77 17.46
CA TRP A 221 -31.29 9.39 18.61
C TRP A 221 -31.97 10.69 19.02
N SER A 222 -32.26 10.82 20.32
CA SER A 222 -32.84 12.02 20.92
C SER A 222 -31.92 13.21 20.73
N GLY A 223 -32.50 14.35 20.35
CA GLY A 223 -31.75 15.59 20.11
C GLY A 223 -30.89 15.58 18.83
N TRP A 224 -30.96 14.55 17.99
CA TRP A 224 -30.23 14.52 16.73
C TRP A 224 -30.65 15.69 15.82
N PRO A 225 -29.70 16.47 15.26
CA PRO A 225 -30.01 17.65 14.47
C PRO A 225 -30.60 17.31 13.10
N VAL A 226 -31.63 18.07 12.70
CA VAL A 226 -32.26 17.98 11.38
C VAL A 226 -32.40 19.40 10.79
N PRO A 227 -31.66 19.77 9.74
CA PRO A 227 -30.58 19.00 9.09
C PRO A 227 -29.36 18.80 10.01
N SER A 228 -28.49 17.84 9.67
CA SER A 228 -27.26 17.55 10.42
C SER A 228 -26.18 18.61 10.13
N LEU A 229 -26.43 19.85 10.55
CA LEU A 229 -25.46 20.94 10.48
C LEU A 229 -24.31 20.67 11.43
N GLU A 230 -23.09 21.07 11.03
CA GLU A 230 -21.84 20.82 11.76
C GLU A 230 -21.92 21.22 13.24
N GLY A 231 -22.20 22.50 13.54
CA GLY A 231 -22.27 23.01 14.91
C GLY A 231 -23.28 22.27 15.79
N PRO A 232 -24.58 22.19 15.40
CA PRO A 232 -25.58 21.42 16.13
C PRO A 232 -25.23 19.94 16.31
N PHE A 233 -24.60 19.32 15.31
CA PHE A 233 -24.15 17.93 15.41
C PHE A 233 -23.01 17.77 16.43
N PHE A 234 -22.03 18.68 16.43
CA PHE A 234 -20.96 18.66 17.43
C PHE A 234 -21.49 18.87 18.84
N GLU A 235 -22.39 19.84 19.05
CA GLU A 235 -23.03 20.03 20.36
C GLU A 235 -23.79 18.78 20.82
N TRP A 236 -24.53 18.15 19.91
CA TRP A 236 -25.23 16.90 20.20
C TRP A 236 -24.25 15.78 20.55
N LEU A 237 -23.19 15.57 19.77
CA LEU A 237 -22.20 14.52 19.99
C LEU A 237 -21.49 14.69 21.34
N MET A 238 -21.16 15.92 21.73
CA MET A 238 -20.55 16.21 23.02
C MET A 238 -21.47 15.85 24.19
N LYS A 239 -22.77 16.19 24.10
CA LYS A 239 -23.78 15.81 25.12
C LYS A 239 -24.01 14.29 25.15
N PHE A 240 -24.05 13.67 23.96
CA PHE A 240 -24.24 12.23 23.83
C PHE A 240 -23.11 11.45 24.52
N GLN A 241 -21.85 11.82 24.26
CA GLN A 241 -20.71 11.14 24.88
C GLN A 241 -20.63 11.32 26.41
N ASP A 242 -21.19 12.40 26.98
CA ASP A 242 -21.18 12.58 28.44
C ASP A 242 -21.90 11.44 29.17
N THR A 243 -22.89 10.85 28.52
CA THR A 243 -23.60 9.67 29.01
C THR A 243 -22.85 8.40 28.65
N VAL A 244 -22.44 8.27 27.38
CA VAL A 244 -21.90 7.04 26.80
C VAL A 244 -20.48 6.72 27.28
N LEU A 245 -19.64 7.75 27.44
CA LEU A 245 -18.22 7.62 27.79
C LEU A 245 -17.93 8.05 29.24
N SER A 246 -18.97 8.20 30.06
CA SER A 246 -18.81 8.59 31.46
C SER A 246 -17.89 7.62 32.20
N GLY A 247 -16.85 8.16 32.84
CA GLY A 247 -15.87 7.38 33.60
C GLY A 247 -14.87 6.58 32.75
N LEU A 248 -14.81 6.80 31.43
CA LEU A 248 -13.76 6.25 30.58
C LEU A 248 -12.54 7.19 30.54
N GLY A 249 -11.35 6.62 30.37
CA GLY A 249 -10.09 7.38 30.35
C GLY A 249 -9.81 8.15 29.05
N ARG A 250 -10.74 8.11 28.09
CA ARG A 250 -10.61 8.77 26.79
C ARG A 250 -11.93 9.40 26.38
N ARG A 251 -11.86 10.52 25.67
CA ARG A 251 -13.02 11.32 25.29
C ARG A 251 -12.90 11.86 23.87
N TYR A 252 -14.05 12.09 23.25
CA TYR A 252 -14.11 12.78 21.96
C TYR A 252 -14.09 14.28 22.17
N TYR A 253 -13.55 14.98 21.19
CA TYR A 253 -13.53 16.43 21.10
C TYR A 253 -13.84 16.83 19.67
N THR A 254 -14.26 18.08 19.51
CA THR A 254 -14.41 18.71 18.20
C THR A 254 -13.55 19.94 18.18
N SER A 255 -12.89 20.23 17.06
CA SER A 255 -11.98 21.37 17.03
C SER A 255 -12.71 22.71 16.99
N ALA A 256 -14.04 22.74 16.77
CA ALA A 256 -14.82 23.95 16.56
C ALA A 256 -14.13 24.92 15.58
N ASN A 257 -13.51 24.38 14.52
CA ASN A 257 -12.72 25.09 13.52
C ASN A 257 -11.39 25.70 14.00
N LYS A 258 -10.84 25.23 15.12
CA LYS A 258 -9.49 25.56 15.61
C LYS A 258 -8.44 24.57 15.10
N VAL A 259 -7.22 25.06 14.89
CA VAL A 259 -6.08 24.22 14.52
C VAL A 259 -5.53 23.55 15.78
N LEU A 260 -5.13 22.29 15.68
CA LEU A 260 -4.44 21.58 16.76
C LEU A 260 -2.93 21.86 16.71
N ARG A 261 -2.28 21.92 17.88
CA ARG A 261 -0.83 22.09 18.00
C ARG A 261 -0.09 20.89 17.43
N GLY A 262 1.13 21.13 16.92
CA GLY A 262 2.02 20.09 16.41
C GLY A 262 1.81 19.73 14.93
N SER A 263 0.92 20.44 14.22
CA SER A 263 0.79 20.36 12.76
C SER A 263 1.62 21.42 12.04
N GLU A 264 2.17 21.06 10.88
CA GLU A 264 2.82 22.02 9.98
C GLU A 264 1.82 22.65 8.98
N ALA A 265 0.70 21.96 8.73
CA ALA A 265 -0.39 22.46 7.90
C ALA A 265 -1.57 22.79 8.82
N ASP A 266 -2.12 24.00 8.77
CA ASP A 266 -3.20 24.46 9.66
C ASP A 266 -4.53 23.69 9.43
N ARG A 267 -4.54 22.38 9.75
CA ARG A 267 -5.66 21.46 9.57
C ARG A 267 -6.58 21.48 10.78
N LYS A 268 -7.87 21.56 10.47
CA LYS A 268 -8.97 21.57 11.42
C LYS A 268 -9.59 20.19 11.41
N LEU A 269 -9.51 19.50 12.52
CA LEU A 269 -10.01 18.14 12.69
C LEU A 269 -11.43 18.18 13.25
N ASP A 270 -12.40 17.65 12.53
CA ASP A 270 -13.81 17.75 12.93
C ASP A 270 -14.08 17.05 14.26
N ILE A 271 -13.71 15.78 14.36
CA ILE A 271 -13.94 14.93 15.54
C ILE A 271 -12.65 14.16 15.83
N PHE A 272 -12.28 14.04 17.10
CA PHE A 272 -11.13 13.24 17.47
C PHE A 272 -11.21 12.71 18.89
N LEU A 273 -10.54 11.58 19.14
CA LEU A 273 -10.44 10.98 20.47
C LEU A 273 -9.06 11.25 21.06
N THR A 274 -8.98 11.65 22.33
CA THR A 274 -7.72 11.76 23.10
C THR A 274 -7.87 11.11 24.49
N PRO A 275 -6.76 10.88 25.22
CA PRO A 275 -6.82 10.69 26.66
C PRO A 275 -7.55 11.86 27.33
N ALA A 276 -8.38 11.57 28.33
CA ALA A 276 -9.20 12.57 29.00
C ALA A 276 -8.36 13.53 29.87
N ASP A 277 -7.19 13.06 30.32
CA ASP A 277 -6.20 13.76 31.12
C ASP A 277 -5.02 14.29 30.28
N ALA A 278 -5.13 14.25 28.95
CA ALA A 278 -4.11 14.78 28.06
C ALA A 278 -3.83 16.26 28.40
N PRO A 279 -2.55 16.67 28.53
CA PRO A 279 -2.22 18.05 28.77
C PRO A 279 -2.77 18.97 27.68
N LEU A 280 -3.31 20.12 28.08
CA LEU A 280 -3.79 21.16 27.18
C LEU A 280 -2.97 22.45 27.38
N PRO A 281 -1.73 22.52 26.88
CA PRO A 281 -0.97 23.76 26.85
C PRO A 281 -1.79 24.85 26.17
N ASP A 282 -1.95 26.00 26.83
CA ASP A 282 -2.76 27.13 26.36
C ASP A 282 -4.25 26.79 26.07
N GLY A 283 -4.75 25.68 26.63
CA GLY A 283 -6.11 25.20 26.40
C GLY A 283 -6.33 24.53 25.03
N GLU A 284 -5.25 24.20 24.32
CA GLU A 284 -5.30 23.63 22.98
C GLU A 284 -4.93 22.14 22.97
N HIS A 285 -5.60 21.38 22.09
CA HIS A 285 -5.27 19.98 21.82
C HIS A 285 -4.05 19.89 20.89
N ASP A 286 -3.33 18.76 20.99
CA ASP A 286 -2.12 18.49 20.21
C ASP A 286 -2.27 17.18 19.43
N TRP A 287 -1.80 17.16 18.18
CA TRP A 287 -1.84 15.99 17.30
C TRP A 287 -1.10 14.77 17.88
N SER A 288 -0.13 14.98 18.76
CA SER A 288 0.56 13.90 19.48
C SER A 288 -0.35 13.10 20.43
N ASN A 289 -1.50 13.65 20.82
CA ASN A 289 -2.48 13.01 21.70
C ASN A 289 -3.68 12.41 20.94
N VAL A 290 -3.76 12.58 19.62
CA VAL A 290 -4.90 12.11 18.81
C VAL A 290 -4.83 10.59 18.62
N LEU A 291 -5.88 9.90 19.04
CA LEU A 291 -5.99 8.44 19.02
C LEU A 291 -6.88 7.93 17.89
N VAL A 292 -7.95 8.65 17.57
CA VAL A 292 -8.92 8.32 16.52
C VAL A 292 -9.29 9.61 15.81
N ILE A 293 -9.41 9.58 14.50
CA ILE A 293 -9.83 10.72 13.66
C ILE A 293 -11.25 10.51 13.15
N GLY A 294 -12.03 11.57 13.07
CA GLY A 294 -13.40 11.54 12.57
C GLY A 294 -13.70 12.75 11.70
N GLU A 295 -14.41 12.52 10.61
CA GLU A 295 -14.89 13.56 9.70
C GLU A 295 -16.42 13.59 9.66
N HIS A 296 -17.00 14.78 9.70
CA HIS A 296 -18.44 14.96 9.56
C HIS A 296 -18.79 15.64 8.23
N LYS A 297 -19.89 15.18 7.64
CA LYS A 297 -20.53 15.83 6.49
C LYS A 297 -22.02 15.83 6.71
N GLN A 298 -22.66 16.97 6.47
CA GLN A 298 -24.12 17.07 6.53
C GLN A 298 -24.79 16.16 5.49
N ASN A 299 -24.23 16.06 4.28
CA ASN A 299 -24.81 15.33 3.16
C ASN A 299 -24.39 13.85 3.16
N PRO A 300 -25.33 12.88 3.20
CA PRO A 300 -25.02 11.46 3.04
C PRO A 300 -24.25 11.10 1.76
N ASP A 301 -24.44 11.87 0.68
CA ASP A 301 -23.78 11.60 -0.61
C ASP A 301 -22.28 11.93 -0.60
N GLU A 302 -21.79 12.55 0.47
CA GLU A 302 -20.35 12.78 0.67
C GLU A 302 -19.62 11.52 1.16
N ASP A 303 -20.34 10.44 1.49
CA ASP A 303 -19.73 9.13 1.75
C ASP A 303 -18.92 8.70 0.51
N ARG A 304 -17.63 8.43 0.72
CA ARG A 304 -16.65 8.07 -0.32
C ARG A 304 -16.34 9.16 -1.34
N SER A 305 -16.80 10.40 -1.15
CA SER A 305 -16.34 11.48 -2.02
C SER A 305 -14.81 11.62 -1.91
N ALA A 306 -14.15 11.92 -3.03
CA ALA A 306 -12.70 12.08 -3.04
C ALA A 306 -12.26 13.17 -2.05
N LYS A 307 -13.08 14.22 -1.90
CA LYS A 307 -12.88 15.30 -0.94
C LYS A 307 -12.90 14.78 0.50
N THR A 308 -13.95 14.07 0.92
CA THR A 308 -14.05 13.51 2.28
C THR A 308 -12.90 12.55 2.58
N LEU A 309 -12.53 11.70 1.62
CA LEU A 309 -11.38 10.80 1.76
C LEU A 309 -10.07 11.57 1.96
N VAL A 310 -9.81 12.58 1.14
CA VAL A 310 -8.58 13.39 1.21
C VAL A 310 -8.50 14.18 2.51
N GLN A 311 -9.63 14.72 2.99
CA GLN A 311 -9.69 15.39 4.31
C GLN A 311 -9.31 14.44 5.44
N LEU A 312 -9.96 13.27 5.53
CA LEU A 312 -9.68 12.28 6.55
C LEU A 312 -8.24 11.75 6.46
N ALA A 313 -7.74 11.53 5.23
CA ALA A 313 -6.36 11.15 4.99
C ALA A 313 -5.36 12.24 5.42
N GLY A 314 -5.69 13.51 5.21
CA GLY A 314 -4.94 14.66 5.72
C GLY A 314 -4.76 14.58 7.23
N TYR A 315 -5.80 14.21 7.97
CA TYR A 315 -5.70 14.02 9.42
C TYR A 315 -4.82 12.82 9.79
N ALA A 316 -4.95 11.69 9.08
CA ALA A 316 -4.09 10.53 9.30
C ALA A 316 -2.60 10.89 9.09
N ARG A 317 -2.31 11.71 8.06
CA ARG A 317 -0.97 12.22 7.78
C ARG A 317 -0.44 13.09 8.92
N GLU A 318 -1.25 14.00 9.48
CA GLU A 318 -0.83 14.81 10.64
C GLU A 318 -0.57 13.92 11.87
N VAL A 319 -1.43 12.92 12.13
CA VAL A 319 -1.18 11.92 13.19
C VAL A 319 0.14 11.19 12.95
N PHE A 320 0.44 10.72 11.74
CA PHE A 320 1.72 10.08 11.43
C PHE A 320 2.93 11.01 11.57
N GLY A 321 2.74 12.31 11.31
CA GLY A 321 3.77 13.33 11.51
C GLY A 321 4.07 13.58 12.98
N SER A 322 3.05 13.72 13.82
CA SER A 322 3.17 14.00 15.25
C SER A 322 3.41 12.73 16.09
N GLN A 323 3.11 11.55 15.55
CA GLN A 323 3.36 10.24 16.16
C GLN A 323 4.14 9.34 15.16
N PRO A 324 5.46 9.57 14.98
CA PRO A 324 6.28 8.82 14.03
C PRO A 324 6.27 7.31 14.21
N GLU A 325 6.06 6.85 15.44
CA GLU A 325 5.96 5.44 15.81
C GLU A 325 4.60 4.80 15.51
N ARG A 326 3.61 5.56 15.04
CA ARG A 326 2.24 5.07 14.81
C ARG A 326 2.21 4.04 13.67
N ARG A 327 1.65 2.85 13.94
CA ARG A 327 1.52 1.74 12.99
C ARG A 327 0.33 1.94 12.04
N PHE A 328 -0.80 2.34 12.61
CA PHE A 328 -2.01 2.69 11.86
C PHE A 328 -2.87 3.68 12.65
N VAL A 329 -3.74 4.39 11.95
CA VAL A 329 -4.67 5.38 12.51
C VAL A 329 -6.10 4.91 12.23
N PRO A 330 -6.86 4.49 13.27
CA PRO A 330 -8.28 4.25 13.12
C PRO A 330 -9.04 5.58 12.96
N GLY A 331 -10.14 5.52 12.23
CA GLY A 331 -11.01 6.65 12.06
C GLY A 331 -12.41 6.29 11.59
N PHE A 332 -13.21 7.31 11.34
CA PHE A 332 -14.56 7.14 10.81
C PHE A 332 -15.04 8.39 10.06
N THR A 333 -16.05 8.22 9.23
CA THR A 333 -16.81 9.32 8.63
C THR A 333 -18.26 9.21 9.08
N ILE A 334 -18.92 10.33 9.34
CA ILE A 334 -20.37 10.43 9.54
C ILE A 334 -20.92 11.40 8.49
N CYS A 335 -21.57 10.86 7.45
CA CYS A 335 -22.18 11.61 6.36
C CYS A 335 -23.70 11.53 6.51
N GLY A 336 -24.33 12.60 7.00
CA GLY A 336 -25.70 12.56 7.49
C GLY A 336 -25.84 11.54 8.64
N SER A 337 -26.69 10.52 8.47
CA SER A 337 -26.79 9.38 9.41
C SER A 337 -25.89 8.19 9.05
N MET A 338 -25.17 8.26 7.94
CA MET A 338 -24.35 7.14 7.46
C MET A 338 -22.96 7.19 8.09
N MET A 339 -22.61 6.18 8.87
CA MET A 339 -21.28 6.01 9.44
C MET A 339 -20.48 4.97 8.65
N ARG A 340 -19.19 5.25 8.42
CA ARG A 340 -18.22 4.30 7.85
C ARG A 340 -16.94 4.33 8.66
N LEU A 341 -16.37 3.17 8.92
CA LEU A 341 -15.15 3.02 9.71
C LEU A 341 -13.95 2.89 8.78
N TRP A 342 -12.83 3.48 9.17
CA TRP A 342 -11.60 3.55 8.37
C TRP A 342 -10.40 3.12 9.21
N VAL A 343 -9.42 2.51 8.55
CA VAL A 343 -8.06 2.36 9.07
C VAL A 343 -7.09 2.86 8.01
N PHE A 344 -6.18 3.74 8.42
CA PHE A 344 -5.07 4.20 7.61
C PHE A 344 -3.81 3.52 8.14
N ASP A 345 -3.23 2.61 7.37
CA ASP A 345 -1.91 2.08 7.64
C ASP A 345 -0.89 2.59 6.62
N ARG A 346 0.32 2.03 6.65
CA ARG A 346 1.42 2.46 5.78
C ARG A 346 1.31 1.92 4.34
N SER A 347 0.39 1.01 4.07
CA SER A 347 0.06 0.49 2.72
C SER A 347 -1.07 1.26 2.05
N GLY A 348 -1.94 1.88 2.85
CA GLY A 348 -3.05 2.71 2.39
C GLY A 348 -4.28 2.59 3.29
N PRO A 349 -5.35 3.33 2.97
CA PRO A 349 -6.60 3.25 3.71
C PRO A 349 -7.47 2.07 3.29
N TYR A 350 -8.17 1.51 4.25
CA TYR A 350 -9.27 0.58 4.02
C TYR A 350 -10.45 0.85 4.96
N ASN A 351 -11.66 0.50 4.52
CA ASN A 351 -12.88 0.79 5.28
C ASN A 351 -13.83 -0.41 5.43
N SER A 352 -14.69 -0.31 6.44
CA SER A 352 -15.86 -1.15 6.62
C SER A 352 -16.94 -0.84 5.60
N GLU A 353 -17.95 -1.69 5.49
CA GLU A 353 -19.27 -1.28 4.99
C GLU A 353 -19.84 -0.11 5.80
N LYS A 354 -20.67 0.72 5.16
CA LYS A 354 -21.40 1.79 5.86
C LYS A 354 -22.63 1.24 6.56
N PHE A 355 -23.02 1.88 7.64
CA PHE A 355 -24.27 1.61 8.34
C PHE A 355 -24.98 2.90 8.71
N ASP A 356 -26.30 2.81 8.88
CA ASP A 356 -27.10 3.94 9.35
C ASP A 356 -27.17 3.89 10.89
N ILE A 357 -26.68 4.94 11.56
CA ILE A 357 -26.60 4.99 13.02
C ILE A 357 -27.98 4.99 13.71
N HIS A 358 -29.04 5.34 12.99
CA HIS A 358 -30.40 5.28 13.48
C HIS A 358 -31.00 3.89 13.30
N LYS A 359 -30.61 3.15 12.26
CA LYS A 359 -31.06 1.76 12.06
C LYS A 359 -30.27 0.76 12.90
N GLU A 360 -29.00 1.08 13.20
CA GLU A 360 -28.09 0.23 13.98
C GLU A 360 -27.53 1.01 15.19
N PRO A 361 -28.38 1.41 16.16
CA PRO A 361 -27.97 2.27 17.28
C PRO A 361 -26.94 1.61 18.20
N GLU A 362 -27.10 0.32 18.50
CA GLU A 362 -26.15 -0.42 19.32
C GLU A 362 -24.77 -0.48 18.67
N ARG A 363 -24.72 -0.65 17.34
CA ARG A 363 -23.47 -0.63 16.57
C ARG A 363 -22.78 0.72 16.67
N PHE A 364 -23.54 1.81 16.58
CA PHE A 364 -23.02 3.18 16.75
C PHE A 364 -22.40 3.39 18.15
N VAL A 365 -23.12 3.02 19.21
CA VAL A 365 -22.60 3.11 20.59
C VAL A 365 -21.37 2.23 20.77
N LYS A 366 -21.39 1.00 20.28
CA LYS A 366 -20.27 0.05 20.35
C LYS A 366 -19.02 0.56 19.66
N VAL A 367 -19.15 1.27 18.54
CA VAL A 367 -17.99 1.89 17.88
C VAL A 367 -17.36 2.98 18.73
N LEU A 368 -18.15 3.94 19.22
CA LEU A 368 -17.63 5.07 20.00
C LEU A 368 -17.02 4.63 21.33
N THR A 369 -17.70 3.73 22.04
CA THR A 369 -17.22 3.16 23.29
C THR A 369 -16.02 2.24 23.07
N GLY A 370 -16.05 1.42 22.03
CA GLY A 370 -14.96 0.53 21.66
C GLY A 370 -13.66 1.29 21.44
N TYR A 371 -13.69 2.36 20.65
CA TYR A 371 -12.53 3.22 20.46
C TYR A 371 -12.01 3.85 21.76
N ALA A 372 -12.90 4.27 22.66
CA ALA A 372 -12.51 4.79 23.97
C ALA A 372 -11.90 3.73 24.90
N MET A 373 -12.13 2.44 24.63
CA MET A 373 -11.71 1.31 25.46
C MET A 373 -10.61 0.43 24.87
N MET A 374 -10.34 0.53 23.57
CA MET A 374 -9.28 -0.21 22.89
C MET A 374 -7.92 -0.02 23.57
N SER A 375 -7.11 -1.06 23.64
CA SER A 375 -5.70 -0.91 24.05
C SER A 375 -4.93 0.00 23.08
N ASP A 376 -3.77 0.49 23.52
CA ASP A 376 -2.87 1.26 22.64
C ASP A 376 -2.49 0.48 21.38
N ALA A 377 -2.32 -0.84 21.50
CA ALA A 377 -2.06 -1.72 20.37
C ALA A 377 -3.24 -1.81 19.39
N GLU A 378 -4.48 -1.89 19.88
CA GLU A 378 -5.69 -1.90 19.05
C GLU A 378 -5.94 -0.56 18.35
N LEU A 379 -5.50 0.54 18.95
CA LEU A 379 -5.51 1.86 18.32
C LEU A 379 -4.34 2.08 17.36
N GLY A 380 -3.41 1.14 17.24
CA GLY A 380 -2.30 1.25 16.30
C GLY A 380 -1.10 2.02 16.80
N LEU A 381 -0.99 2.28 18.11
CA LEU A 381 0.25 2.73 18.72
C LEU A 381 1.27 1.58 18.70
N ASN A 382 2.55 1.97 18.73
CA ASN A 382 3.66 1.02 18.85
C ASN A 382 3.95 0.77 20.32
N THR A 383 3.78 -0.47 20.75
CA THR A 383 4.01 -0.91 22.13
C THR A 383 5.42 -1.46 22.37
N PHE A 384 6.30 -1.47 21.37
CA PHE A 384 7.71 -1.84 21.52
C PHE A 384 8.56 -0.68 22.05
N ILE A 385 8.10 0.56 21.87
CA ILE A 385 8.76 1.75 22.43
C ILE A 385 8.06 2.10 23.74
N GLU A 386 8.81 1.99 24.82
CA GLU A 386 8.37 2.32 26.17
C GLU A 386 8.86 3.73 26.55
N ARG A 387 8.27 4.28 27.61
CA ARG A 387 8.62 5.60 28.15
C ARG A 387 8.71 5.52 29.67
N ASP A 388 9.72 6.18 30.22
CA ASP A 388 9.80 6.45 31.66
C ASP A 388 10.26 7.88 31.93
N GLY A 389 10.61 8.20 33.19
CA GLY A 389 11.07 9.53 33.58
C GLY A 389 12.34 10.02 32.86
N ASN A 390 13.07 9.13 32.19
CA ASN A 390 14.29 9.45 31.45
C ASN A 390 14.09 9.53 29.93
N GLY A 391 12.86 9.31 29.44
CA GLY A 391 12.50 9.41 28.02
C GLY A 391 12.10 8.08 27.38
N LYS A 392 12.20 8.02 26.05
CA LYS A 392 11.84 6.83 25.26
C LYS A 392 12.92 5.74 25.35
N TYR A 393 12.54 4.47 25.36
CA TYR A 393 13.48 3.35 25.26
C TYR A 393 12.85 2.13 24.60
N ILE A 394 13.69 1.18 24.20
CA ILE A 394 13.31 -0.17 23.82
C ILE A 394 14.08 -1.19 24.66
N VAL A 395 13.53 -2.39 24.81
CA VAL A 395 14.24 -3.54 25.37
C VAL A 395 14.43 -4.58 24.27
N THR A 396 15.68 -4.94 24.00
CA THR A 396 16.02 -5.95 23.01
C THR A 396 17.10 -6.87 23.56
N ARG A 397 16.84 -8.19 23.58
CA ARG A 397 17.75 -9.20 24.14
C ARG A 397 18.27 -8.82 25.54
N ASP A 398 17.36 -8.38 26.40
CA ASP A 398 17.63 -7.92 27.77
C ASP A 398 18.55 -6.68 27.88
N VAL A 399 18.80 -5.99 26.77
CA VAL A 399 19.51 -4.71 26.72
C VAL A 399 18.51 -3.59 26.54
N ARG A 400 18.56 -2.62 27.46
CA ARG A 400 17.81 -1.38 27.38
C ARG A 400 18.56 -0.37 26.51
N ILE A 401 17.90 0.13 25.47
CA ILE A 401 18.41 1.18 24.59
C ILE A 401 17.50 2.40 24.73
N SER A 402 18.03 3.46 25.32
CA SER A 402 17.37 4.77 25.36
C SER A 402 17.38 5.39 23.97
N LEU A 403 16.26 5.99 23.57
CA LEU A 403 16.09 6.66 22.29
C LEU A 403 16.10 8.17 22.48
N GLU A 404 16.61 8.89 21.49
CA GLU A 404 16.46 10.33 21.40
C GLU A 404 14.97 10.70 21.24
N ASP A 405 14.54 11.86 21.77
CA ASP A 405 13.12 12.23 21.77
C ASP A 405 12.52 12.33 20.36
N LYS A 406 13.32 12.86 19.43
CA LYS A 406 12.95 13.04 18.02
C LYS A 406 13.65 11.99 17.15
N PRO A 407 12.95 11.43 16.15
CA PRO A 407 13.58 10.54 15.19
C PRO A 407 14.56 11.32 14.30
N ILE A 408 15.64 10.67 13.89
CA ILE A 408 16.56 11.20 12.85
C ILE A 408 16.01 11.04 11.44
N ALA A 409 15.07 10.09 11.26
CA ALA A 409 14.31 9.94 10.02
C ALA A 409 12.91 9.44 10.33
N SER A 410 11.90 10.09 9.77
CA SER A 410 10.52 9.62 9.78
C SER A 410 9.79 10.15 8.55
N THR A 411 8.65 9.55 8.22
CA THR A 411 7.78 10.00 7.13
C THR A 411 6.36 10.18 7.62
N LYS A 412 5.77 11.32 7.27
CA LYS A 412 4.36 11.62 7.52
C LYS A 412 3.43 11.05 6.46
N ALA A 413 3.96 10.64 5.31
CA ALA A 413 3.15 10.00 4.27
C ALA A 413 2.41 8.77 4.79
N ILE A 414 1.21 8.56 4.26
CA ILE A 414 0.36 7.42 4.54
C ILE A 414 0.97 6.23 3.81
N VAL A 415 0.94 6.24 2.47
CA VAL A 415 1.48 5.15 1.65
C VAL A 415 2.99 5.27 1.56
N CYS A 416 3.69 4.49 2.38
CA CYS A 416 5.14 4.48 2.44
C CYS A 416 5.64 3.23 3.17
N ARG A 417 6.96 3.10 3.31
CA ARG A 417 7.55 2.02 4.12
C ARG A 417 7.34 2.19 5.63
N GLY A 418 6.83 3.35 6.08
CA GLY A 418 6.61 3.65 7.50
C GLY A 418 7.86 3.59 8.38
N THR A 419 9.05 3.68 7.78
CA THR A 419 10.32 3.55 8.51
C THR A 419 10.55 4.78 9.36
N THR A 420 10.78 4.56 10.66
CA THR A 420 11.15 5.58 11.64
C THR A 420 12.46 5.17 12.29
N CYS A 421 13.47 6.02 12.20
CA CYS A 421 14.79 5.76 12.77
C CYS A 421 15.07 6.72 13.92
N TYR A 422 15.53 6.19 15.04
CA TYR A 422 15.99 6.93 16.21
C TYR A 422 17.48 6.72 16.44
N ARG A 423 18.15 7.74 16.98
CA ARG A 423 19.43 7.52 17.65
C ARG A 423 19.16 6.81 18.97
N GLY A 424 19.94 5.77 19.23
CA GLY A 424 19.86 4.96 20.44
C GLY A 424 21.19 4.96 21.18
N ARG A 425 21.12 4.88 22.50
CA ARG A 425 22.28 4.67 23.37
C ARG A 425 21.94 3.68 24.47
N ARG A 426 22.95 2.96 24.95
CA ARG A 426 22.78 2.15 26.16
C ARG A 426 22.66 3.05 27.39
N SER A 427 22.03 2.55 28.44
CA SER A 427 21.81 3.32 29.67
C SER A 427 23.12 3.70 30.40
N ASP A 428 24.21 2.98 30.15
CA ASP A 428 25.56 3.22 30.70
C ASP A 428 26.46 4.09 29.80
N SER A 429 26.00 4.45 28.60
CA SER A 429 26.76 5.25 27.65
C SER A 429 26.18 6.66 27.49
N THR A 430 27.07 7.66 27.42
CA THR A 430 26.69 9.03 27.06
C THR A 430 26.60 9.22 25.54
N GLU A 431 27.20 8.32 24.76
CA GLU A 431 27.31 8.40 23.31
C GLU A 431 26.15 7.73 22.58
N TRP A 432 25.72 8.32 21.47
CA TRP A 432 24.67 7.79 20.60
C TRP A 432 25.27 6.83 19.56
N GLU A 433 25.46 5.58 19.97
CA GLU A 433 26.16 4.56 19.17
C GLU A 433 25.24 3.73 18.26
N TYR A 434 23.93 3.79 18.46
CA TYR A 434 22.97 2.94 17.76
C TYR A 434 22.03 3.76 16.88
N VAL A 435 21.58 3.12 15.80
CA VAL A 435 20.38 3.52 15.07
C VAL A 435 19.33 2.44 15.27
N VAL A 436 18.22 2.80 15.90
CA VAL A 436 17.06 1.92 16.11
C VAL A 436 16.05 2.22 15.02
N LYS A 437 15.60 1.19 14.30
CA LYS A 437 14.67 1.27 13.18
C LYS A 437 13.39 0.49 13.49
#